data_AF-A0A8T9SZS7-F1
#
_entry.id   AF-A0A8T9SZS7-F1
#
_cell.length_a   1.000
_cell.length_b   1.000
_cell.length_c   1.000
_cell.angle_alpha   90.00
_cell.angle_beta   90.00
_cell.angle_gamma   90.00
#
_symmetry.space_group_name_H-M   'P 1'
#
loop_
_entity.id
_entity.type
_entity.pdbx_description
1 polymer ?
#
loop_
_entity_poly.entity_id
_entity_poly.type
_entity_poly.pdbx_seq_one_letter_code
_entity_poly.pdbx_strand_id
1 'polypeptide(L)'
;MQYEQGQSGNSAGRPKGSQNKATTHARELIGAALAGLDADILRAHLLSLNGKEFIDSYVKLAQFITPKLQRTALAADDEESPVTVTLHIGGTPEQREANRQAARRLLRE
;
A
#
# COMPACT_ATOMS: atom_id res chain seq x y z
N MET A 1 5.97 36.71 -9.64
CA MET A 1 6.48 35.33 -9.84
C MET A 1 5.30 34.49 -10.26
N GLN A 2 5.20 34.18 -11.55
CA GLN A 2 4.09 33.44 -12.14
C GLN A 2 4.49 31.97 -12.11
N TYR A 3 3.85 31.16 -11.27
CA TYR A 3 4.14 29.73 -11.17
C TYR A 3 3.58 29.01 -12.39
N GLU A 4 4.35 28.09 -12.98
CA GLU A 4 3.87 27.24 -14.07
C GLU A 4 2.78 26.30 -13.55
N GLN A 5 1.69 26.17 -14.31
CA GLN A 5 0.55 25.36 -13.95
C GLN A 5 0.99 23.88 -13.87
N GLY A 6 0.93 23.29 -12.67
CA GLY A 6 1.41 21.92 -12.40
C GLY A 6 2.68 21.86 -11.56
N GLN A 7 3.49 22.92 -11.53
CA GLN A 7 4.65 23.03 -10.64
C GLN A 7 4.26 23.84 -9.41
N SER A 8 3.92 23.14 -8.33
CA SER A 8 4.06 23.70 -6.98
C SER A 8 5.54 24.09 -6.83
N GLY A 9 5.86 25.39 -6.84
CA GLY A 9 7.23 25.91 -6.64
C GLY A 9 7.85 25.59 -5.27
N ASN A 10 7.29 24.61 -4.56
CA ASN A 10 7.77 24.01 -3.32
C ASN A 10 8.31 22.60 -3.61
N SER A 11 9.62 22.49 -3.75
CA SER A 11 10.35 21.23 -3.98
C SER A 11 10.23 20.23 -2.82
N ALA A 12 9.85 20.68 -1.63
CA ALA A 12 9.66 19.82 -0.46
C ALA A 12 8.23 19.23 -0.36
N GLY A 13 7.33 19.59 -1.29
CA GLY A 13 5.94 19.15 -1.27
C GLY A 13 5.14 19.68 -0.07
N ARG A 14 3.89 19.21 0.08
CA ARG A 14 3.10 19.55 1.27
C ARG A 14 3.78 18.94 2.50
N PRO A 15 4.09 19.72 3.55
CA PRO A 15 4.72 19.17 4.73
C PRO A 15 3.86 18.04 5.31
N LYS A 16 4.52 16.95 5.71
CA LYS A 16 3.86 15.82 6.36
C LYS A 16 3.01 16.37 7.51
N GLY A 17 1.71 16.06 7.50
CA GLY A 17 0.78 16.53 8.52
C GLY A 17 1.35 16.27 9.92
N SER A 18 1.25 17.27 10.80
CA SER A 18 1.70 17.13 12.19
C SER A 18 1.08 15.88 12.80
N GLN A 19 1.87 15.09 13.55
CA GLN A 19 1.32 13.95 14.29
C GLN A 19 0.10 14.40 15.10
N ASN A 20 -0.96 13.60 15.09
CA ASN A 20 -2.19 13.92 15.77
C ASN A 20 -1.91 14.07 17.28
N LYS A 21 -1.84 15.32 17.76
CA LYS A 21 -1.50 15.66 19.15
C LYS A 21 -2.42 14.95 20.14
N ALA A 22 -3.70 14.79 19.79
CA ALA A 22 -4.67 14.06 20.63
C ALA A 22 -4.33 12.57 20.75
N THR A 23 -3.87 11.94 19.66
CA THR A 23 -3.45 10.53 19.66
C THR A 23 -2.17 10.32 20.46
N THR A 24 -1.19 11.22 20.34
CA THR A 24 0.05 11.15 21.12
C THR A 24 -0.25 11.28 22.61
N HIS A 25 -1.02 12.29 22.99
CA HIS A 25 -1.40 12.50 24.39
C HIS A 25 -2.20 11.33 24.97
N ALA A 26 -3.13 10.75 24.21
CA ALA A 26 -3.88 9.58 24.64
C ALA A 26 -2.97 8.37 24.88
N ARG A 27 -1.97 8.14 24.01
CA ARG A 27 -0.99 7.05 24.20
C ARG A 27 -0.14 7.25 25.45
N GLU A 28 0.30 8.47 25.71
CA GLU A 28 1.08 8.81 26.90
C GLU A 28 0.27 8.54 28.18
N LEU A 29 -0.98 9.01 28.24
CA LEU A 29 -1.86 8.80 29.39
C LEU A 29 -2.18 7.32 29.61
N ILE A 30 -2.51 6.58 28.55
CA ILE A 30 -2.79 5.14 28.65
C ILE A 30 -1.53 4.39 29.07
N GLY A 31 -0.37 4.73 28.50
CA GLY A 31 0.91 4.12 28.88
C GLY A 31 1.25 4.38 30.35
N ALA A 32 1.04 5.60 30.83
CA ALA A 32 1.24 5.94 32.24
C ALA A 32 0.25 5.21 33.16
N ALA A 33 -1.03 5.08 32.78
CA ALA A 33 -2.04 4.36 33.56
C ALA A 33 -1.77 2.85 33.62
N LEU A 34 -1.13 2.29 32.59
CA LEU A 34 -0.75 0.88 32.53
C LEU A 34 0.68 0.65 33.07
N ALA A 35 1.40 1.69 33.49
CA ALA A 35 2.75 1.57 34.01
C ALA A 35 2.72 0.80 35.35
N GLY A 36 3.13 -0.47 35.31
CA GLY A 36 3.09 -1.38 36.45
C GLY A 36 2.20 -2.60 36.24
N LEU A 37 1.40 -2.66 35.17
CA LEU A 37 0.84 -3.94 34.73
C LEU A 37 1.90 -4.75 34.01
N ASP A 38 2.30 -5.86 34.63
CA ASP A 38 3.09 -6.88 33.97
C ASP A 38 2.19 -7.86 33.20
N ALA A 39 2.83 -8.72 32.40
CA ALA A 39 2.12 -9.72 31.62
C ALA A 39 1.40 -10.76 32.50
N ASP A 40 1.88 -10.99 33.72
CA ASP A 40 1.34 -12.00 34.63
C ASP A 40 0.05 -11.55 35.30
N ILE A 41 -0.03 -10.28 35.71
CA ILE A 41 -1.24 -9.61 36.19
C ILE A 41 -2.30 -9.61 35.09
N LEU A 42 -1.90 -9.25 33.86
CA LEU A 42 -2.82 -9.25 32.72
C LEU A 42 -3.36 -10.65 32.42
N ARG A 43 -2.50 -11.67 32.49
CA ARG A 43 -2.88 -13.08 32.34
C ARG A 43 -3.84 -13.53 33.45
N ALA A 44 -3.58 -13.16 34.70
CA ALA A 44 -4.44 -13.50 35.83
C ALA A 44 -5.85 -12.89 35.65
N HIS A 45 -5.93 -11.62 35.26
CA HIS A 45 -7.20 -10.97 34.95
C HIS A 45 -7.91 -11.62 33.77
N LEU A 46 -7.21 -11.94 32.68
CA LEU A 46 -7.79 -12.66 31.55
C LEU A 46 -8.39 -14.00 31.98
N LEU A 47 -7.66 -14.81 32.75
CA LEU A 47 -8.15 -16.11 33.22
C LEU A 47 -9.31 -16.01 34.22
N SER A 48 -9.50 -14.84 34.86
CA SER A 48 -10.64 -14.60 35.74
C SER A 48 -11.94 -14.29 34.98
N LEU A 49 -11.86 -13.96 33.68
CA LEU A 49 -13.02 -13.68 32.83
C LEU A 49 -13.74 -14.97 32.44
N ASN A 50 -15.07 -14.90 32.34
CA ASN A 50 -15.90 -16.06 32.02
C ASN A 50 -16.51 -15.98 30.62
N GLY A 51 -16.54 -17.14 29.93
CA GLY A 51 -17.29 -17.35 28.69
C GLY A 51 -17.06 -16.27 27.63
N LYS A 52 -18.08 -15.44 27.41
CA LYS A 52 -18.08 -14.39 26.38
C LYS A 52 -17.01 -13.32 26.62
N GLU A 53 -16.81 -12.90 27.86
CA GLU A 53 -15.88 -11.79 28.18
C GLU A 53 -14.42 -12.19 27.94
N PHE A 54 -14.10 -13.46 28.22
CA PHE A 54 -12.81 -14.04 27.88
C PHE A 54 -12.58 -14.06 26.38
N ILE A 55 -13.54 -14.58 25.61
CA ILE A 55 -13.44 -14.68 24.15
C ILE A 55 -13.30 -13.28 23.52
N ASP A 56 -14.12 -12.32 23.94
CA ASP A 56 -14.06 -10.95 23.42
C ASP A 56 -12.71 -10.27 23.73
N SER A 57 -12.18 -10.45 24.94
CA SER A 57 -10.89 -9.89 25.35
C SER A 57 -9.73 -10.55 24.60
N TYR A 58 -9.78 -11.87 24.42
CA TYR A 58 -8.80 -12.61 23.62
C TYR A 58 -8.80 -12.16 22.16
N VAL A 59 -9.97 -12.04 21.52
CA VAL A 59 -10.09 -11.59 20.12
C VAL A 59 -9.57 -10.16 19.94
N LYS A 60 -9.73 -9.28 20.93
CA LYS A 60 -9.15 -7.93 20.89
C LYS A 60 -7.63 -7.96 20.94
N LEU A 61 -7.05 -8.79 21.80
CA LEU A 61 -5.59 -8.93 21.92
C LEU A 61 -4.97 -9.61 20.69
N ALA A 62 -5.61 -10.65 20.16
CA ALA A 62 -5.14 -11.41 19.00
C ALA A 62 -4.92 -10.53 17.76
N GLN A 63 -5.65 -9.41 17.62
CA GLN A 63 -5.49 -8.46 16.51
C GLN A 63 -4.13 -7.75 16.49
N PHE A 64 -3.43 -7.71 17.63
CA PHE A 64 -2.10 -7.11 17.73
C PHE A 64 -0.98 -8.13 17.52
N ILE A 65 -1.29 -9.43 17.60
CA ILE A 65 -0.33 -10.52 17.39
C ILE A 65 -0.41 -11.01 15.95
N THR A 66 -1.62 -11.17 15.42
CA THR A 66 -1.85 -11.60 14.04
C THR A 66 -1.97 -10.37 13.15
N PRO A 67 -1.08 -10.19 12.14
CA PRO A 67 -1.21 -9.11 11.18
C PRO A 67 -2.59 -9.13 10.54
N LYS A 68 -3.40 -8.09 10.77
CA LYS A 68 -4.64 -7.93 10.02
C LYS A 68 -4.28 -7.74 8.55
N LEU A 69 -4.95 -8.51 7.68
CA LEU A 69 -4.81 -8.35 6.23
C LEU A 69 -5.06 -6.87 5.90
N GLN A 70 -4.01 -6.14 5.54
CA GLN A 70 -4.17 -4.77 5.09
C GLN A 70 -4.94 -4.82 3.78
N ARG A 71 -6.10 -4.17 3.76
CA ARG A 71 -6.81 -3.92 2.51
C ARG A 71 -6.03 -2.83 1.78
N THR A 72 -5.06 -3.23 0.97
CA THR A 72 -4.34 -2.33 0.09
C THR A 72 -5.35 -1.79 -0.92
N ALA A 73 -5.74 -0.52 -0.77
CA ALA A 73 -6.26 0.22 -1.90
C ALA A 73 -5.05 0.46 -2.81
N LEU A 74 -5.01 -0.22 -3.95
CA LEU A 74 -4.09 0.17 -5.02
C LEU A 74 -4.52 1.59 -5.41
N ALA A 75 -3.77 2.59 -4.96
CA ALA A 75 -3.78 3.87 -5.64
C ALA A 75 -3.18 3.56 -7.02
N ALA A 76 -4.04 3.45 -8.03
CA ALA A 76 -3.57 3.69 -9.37
C ALA A 76 -3.13 5.15 -9.35
N ASP A 77 -1.82 5.38 -9.34
CA ASP A 77 -1.31 6.65 -9.81
C ASP A 77 -1.73 6.69 -11.28
N ASP A 78 -2.86 7.34 -11.56
CA ASP A 78 -3.22 7.80 -12.90
C ASP A 78 -2.15 8.84 -13.26
N GLU A 79 -0.95 8.38 -13.59
CA GLU A 79 -0.03 9.16 -14.40
C GLU A 79 -0.76 9.36 -15.72
N GLU A 80 -1.33 10.55 -15.88
CA GLU A 80 -1.98 11.08 -17.06
C GLU A 80 -0.94 11.30 -18.19
N SER A 81 -0.10 10.30 -18.42
CA SER A 81 0.86 10.25 -19.51
C SER A 81 0.12 9.72 -20.74
N PRO A 82 0.10 10.46 -21.86
CA PRO A 82 -0.56 9.99 -23.07
C PRO A 82 0.11 8.69 -23.54
N VAL A 83 -0.62 7.57 -23.43
CA VAL A 83 -0.15 6.27 -23.89
C VAL A 83 -0.11 6.30 -25.42
N THR A 84 1.09 6.33 -25.99
CA THR A 84 1.28 6.27 -27.44
C THR A 84 1.20 4.80 -27.89
N VAL A 85 0.05 4.41 -28.43
CA VAL A 85 -0.15 3.06 -29.02
C VAL A 85 0.23 3.10 -30.50
N THR A 86 1.34 2.46 -30.87
CA THR A 86 1.77 2.33 -32.28
C THR A 86 1.25 1.03 -32.87
N LEU A 87 0.30 1.12 -33.81
CA LEU A 87 -0.31 -0.03 -34.47
C LEU A 87 0.46 -0.37 -35.77
N HIS A 88 1.16 -1.50 -35.78
CA HIS A 88 1.84 -1.98 -36.98
C HIS A 88 0.90 -2.85 -37.84
N ILE A 89 0.12 -2.21 -38.71
CA ILE A 89 -0.73 -2.93 -39.67
C ILE A 89 0.17 -3.69 -40.65
N GLY A 90 0.08 -5.02 -40.67
CA GLY A 90 0.95 -5.90 -41.48
C GLY A 90 2.26 -6.30 -40.79
N GLY A 91 2.35 -6.20 -39.46
CA GLY A 91 3.49 -6.67 -38.68
C GLY A 91 4.61 -5.64 -38.54
N THR A 92 5.50 -5.87 -37.58
CA THR A 92 6.68 -5.03 -37.32
C THR A 92 7.65 -5.05 -38.51
N PRO A 93 8.56 -4.07 -38.63
CA PRO A 93 9.58 -4.07 -39.67
C PRO A 93 10.37 -5.39 -39.73
N GLU A 94 10.71 -5.95 -38.57
CA GLU A 94 11.39 -7.25 -38.44
C GLU A 94 10.52 -8.42 -38.97
N GLN A 95 9.23 -8.44 -38.64
CA GLN A 95 8.31 -9.46 -39.15
C GLN A 95 8.14 -9.38 -40.67
N ARG A 96 8.13 -8.16 -41.24
CA ARG A 96 8.07 -7.97 -42.70
C ARG A 96 9.37 -8.39 -43.41
N GLU A 97 10.52 -8.19 -42.76
CA GLU A 97 11.82 -8.69 -43.23
C GLU A 97 11.84 -10.22 -43.25
N ALA A 98 11.42 -10.84 -42.14
CA ALA A 98 11.34 -12.29 -41.98
C ALA A 98 10.39 -12.93 -43.02
N ASN A 99 9.22 -12.34 -43.24
CA ASN A 99 8.27 -12.81 -44.24
C ASN A 99 8.82 -12.70 -45.67
N ARG A 100 9.59 -11.64 -45.99
CA ARG A 100 10.25 -11.50 -47.31
C ARG A 100 11.36 -12.52 -47.51
N GLN A 101 12.14 -12.84 -46.48
CA GLN A 101 13.17 -13.88 -46.56
C GLN A 101 12.54 -15.29 -46.71
N ALA A 102 11.48 -15.57 -45.96
CA ALA A 102 10.73 -16.81 -46.08
C ALA A 102 10.13 -16.98 -47.48
N ALA A 103 9.50 -15.94 -48.03
CA ALA A 103 8.96 -15.95 -49.39
C ALA A 103 10.05 -16.18 -50.46
N ARG A 104 11.24 -15.60 -50.29
CA ARG A 104 12.38 -15.81 -51.20
C ARG A 104 12.95 -17.24 -51.15
N ARG A 105 12.87 -17.92 -50.00
CA ARG A 105 13.22 -19.35 -49.90
C ARG A 105 12.18 -20.22 -50.62
N LEU A 106 10.89 -19.94 -50.40
CA LEU A 106 9.80 -20.70 -51.00
C LEU A 106 9.71 -20.59 -52.54
N LEU A 107 10.23 -19.50 -53.13
CA LEU A 107 10.25 -19.28 -54.58
C LEU A 107 11.55 -19.75 -55.26
N ARG A 108 12.48 -20.38 -54.53
CA ARG A 108 13.75 -20.93 -55.05
C ARG A 108 13.81 -22.47 -55.05
N GLU A 109 12.70 -23.13 -54.74
CA GLU A 109 12.42 -24.54 -55.03
C GLU A 109 11.43 -24.63 -56.20
#